data_AF-W6R783-F1
#
_entry.id   AF-W6R783-F1
#
_cell.length_a   1.000
_cell.length_b   1.000
_cell.length_c   1.000
_cell.angle_alpha   90.00
_cell.angle_beta   90.00
_cell.angle_gamma   90.00
#
_symmetry.space_group_name_H-M   'P 1'
#
loop_
_entity.id
_entity.type
_entity.pdbx_description
1 polymer ?
#
loop_
_entity_poly.entity_id
_entity_poly.type
_entity_poly.pdbx_seq_one_letter_code
_entity_poly.pdbx_strand_id
1 'polypeptide(L)'
;MAPTKSTPASKAGKSPSKPKEPRDSDLKKQLLFLWACHKISGVQVDAPAVARHFGITNHAARMRLDRLRKKLDEMEASTRSDDDTRAIKDKDDDCKAQTKQTEVDSEDECDTMSD
;
A
#
# COMPACT_ATOMS: atom_id res chain seq x y z
N MET A 1 -3.57 -61.47 13.42
CA MET A 1 -2.68 -60.84 14.42
C MET A 1 -1.72 -59.92 13.68
N ALA A 2 -1.57 -58.66 14.12
CA ALA A 2 -0.44 -57.77 13.76
C ALA A 2 0.64 -57.90 14.86
N PRO A 3 1.81 -57.21 14.83
CA PRO A 3 2.60 -56.49 13.81
C PRO A 3 4.09 -56.98 13.78
N THR A 4 5.05 -56.38 13.06
CA THR A 4 6.01 -55.42 13.66
C THR A 4 6.91 -54.76 12.60
N LYS A 5 7.08 -53.44 12.80
CA LYS A 5 7.99 -52.54 12.11
C LYS A 5 9.46 -52.81 12.50
N SER A 6 10.37 -52.57 11.58
CA SER A 6 11.75 -52.17 11.89
C SER A 6 12.14 -50.92 11.10
N THR A 7 12.82 -50.02 11.82
CA THR A 7 13.15 -48.61 11.60
C THR A 7 14.04 -48.37 10.35
N PRO A 8 14.16 -47.13 9.82
CA PRO A 8 15.37 -46.39 10.22
C PRO A 8 15.22 -44.87 10.39
N ALA A 9 16.20 -44.39 11.16
CA ALA A 9 16.62 -43.03 11.44
C ALA A 9 16.52 -42.02 10.28
N SER A 10 16.32 -40.74 10.63
CA SER A 10 17.39 -39.75 10.49
C SER A 10 16.91 -38.39 11.01
N LYS A 11 17.61 -37.88 12.03
CA LYS A 11 17.58 -36.46 12.41
C LYS A 11 18.29 -35.67 11.31
N ALA A 12 17.59 -35.39 10.21
CA ALA A 12 18.08 -34.47 9.20
C ALA A 12 17.82 -33.02 9.66
N GLY A 13 18.86 -32.20 9.55
CA GLY A 13 18.95 -30.86 10.09
C GLY A 13 17.77 -29.96 9.72
N LYS A 14 17.48 -29.00 10.60
CA LYS A 14 16.64 -27.86 10.30
C LYS A 14 17.31 -27.06 9.18
N SER A 15 17.00 -27.41 7.93
CA SER A 15 17.27 -26.57 6.77
C SER A 15 16.72 -25.16 7.05
N PRO A 16 17.39 -24.09 6.59
CA PRO A 16 16.87 -22.74 6.78
C PRO A 16 15.47 -22.70 6.20
N SER A 17 14.51 -22.36 7.05
CA SER A 17 13.11 -22.21 6.68
C SER A 17 13.04 -21.37 5.42
N LYS A 18 12.39 -21.90 4.37
CA LYS A 18 12.18 -21.18 3.10
C LYS A 18 11.75 -19.74 3.40
N PRO A 19 12.25 -18.73 2.65
CA PRO A 19 11.88 -17.34 2.86
C PRO A 19 10.36 -17.26 2.90
N LYS A 20 9.81 -16.79 4.02
CA LYS A 20 8.38 -16.57 4.14
C LYS A 20 8.06 -15.43 3.18
N GLU A 21 7.18 -15.70 2.22
CA GLU A 21 6.74 -14.68 1.28
C GLU A 21 6.24 -13.47 2.09
N PRO A 22 6.72 -12.26 1.80
CA PRO A 22 6.33 -11.07 2.54
C PRO A 22 4.81 -10.95 2.52
N ARG A 23 4.22 -10.62 3.67
CA ARG A 23 2.79 -10.26 3.68
C ARG A 23 2.60 -8.99 2.85
N ASP A 24 1.45 -8.84 2.20
CA ASP A 24 1.15 -7.65 1.38
C ASP A 24 1.30 -6.33 2.13
N SER A 25 1.04 -6.33 3.45
CA SER A 25 1.25 -5.16 4.31
C SER A 25 2.73 -4.78 4.47
N ASP A 26 3.64 -5.76 4.45
CA ASP A 26 5.07 -5.53 4.53
C ASP A 26 5.60 -4.99 3.21
N LEU A 27 5.15 -5.53 2.08
CA LEU A 27 5.48 -5.02 0.75
C LEU A 27 5.05 -3.56 0.58
N LYS A 28 3.86 -3.19 1.06
CA LYS A 28 3.38 -1.79 1.06
C LYS A 28 4.30 -0.88 1.86
N LYS A 29 4.73 -1.30 3.06
CA LYS A 29 5.67 -0.52 3.90
C LYS A 29 7.02 -0.33 3.21
N GLN A 30 7.57 -1.40 2.63
CA GLN A 30 8.83 -1.35 1.88
C GLN A 30 8.73 -0.41 0.67
N LEU A 31 7.60 -0.45 -0.04
CA LEU A 31 7.36 0.40 -1.20
C LEU A 31 7.23 1.89 -0.82
N LEU A 32 6.52 2.20 0.27
CA LEU A 32 6.43 3.55 0.82
C LEU A 32 7.78 4.08 1.28
N PHE A 33 8.60 3.23 1.92
CA PHE A 33 9.96 3.60 2.31
C PHE A 33 10.83 3.94 1.10
N LEU A 34 10.80 3.10 0.05
CA LEU A 34 11.52 3.38 -1.19
C LEU A 34 11.05 4.69 -1.86
N TRP A 35 9.74 4.95 -1.84
CA TRP A 35 9.16 6.18 -2.35
C TRP A 35 9.63 7.42 -1.57
N ALA A 36 9.71 7.32 -0.24
CA ALA A 36 10.26 8.38 0.60
C ALA A 36 11.74 8.65 0.28
N CYS A 37 12.56 7.59 0.16
CA CYS A 37 13.95 7.71 -0.26
C CYS A 37 14.08 8.42 -1.62
N HIS A 38 13.24 8.05 -2.59
CA HIS A 38 13.21 8.69 -3.90
C HIS A 38 12.89 10.19 -3.78
N LYS A 39 11.85 10.58 -3.03
CA LYS A 39 11.48 11.99 -2.80
C LYS A 39 12.61 12.80 -2.18
N ILE A 40 13.27 12.25 -1.15
CA ILE A 40 14.36 12.93 -0.42
C ILE A 40 15.61 13.06 -1.29
N SER A 41 15.90 12.06 -2.13
CA SER A 41 17.10 12.05 -2.98
C SER A 41 17.08 13.10 -4.10
N GLY A 42 15.89 13.60 -4.48
CA GLY A 42 15.74 14.52 -5.62
C GLY A 42 16.12 13.93 -6.98
N VAL A 43 16.37 12.62 -7.06
CA VAL A 43 16.77 11.95 -8.30
C VAL A 43 15.58 11.81 -9.24
N GLN A 44 15.78 12.18 -10.50
CA GLN A 44 14.79 11.96 -11.55
C GLN A 44 14.98 10.60 -12.19
N VAL A 45 13.87 9.91 -12.47
CA VAL A 45 13.90 8.62 -13.18
C VAL A 45 14.10 8.87 -14.68
N ASP A 46 15.17 8.32 -15.25
CA ASP A 46 15.44 8.30 -16.69
C ASP A 46 14.48 7.34 -17.40
N ALA A 47 13.37 7.87 -17.92
CA ALA A 47 12.35 7.09 -18.62
C ALA A 47 12.91 6.35 -19.87
N PRO A 48 13.79 6.93 -20.70
CA PRO A 48 14.50 6.19 -21.75
C PRO A 48 15.34 5.01 -21.27
N ALA A 49 16.08 5.14 -20.16
CA ALA A 49 16.80 4.01 -19.58
C ALA A 49 15.85 2.90 -19.10
N VAL A 50 14.75 3.28 -18.43
CA VAL A 50 13.71 2.34 -18.00
C VAL A 50 13.05 1.65 -19.20
N ALA A 51 12.73 2.40 -20.25
CA ALA A 51 12.16 1.86 -21.48
C ALA A 51 13.04 0.78 -22.12
N ARG A 52 14.35 1.05 -22.21
CA ARG A 52 15.35 0.08 -22.69
C ARG A 52 15.45 -1.14 -21.78
N HIS A 53 15.45 -0.93 -20.46
CA HIS A 53 15.54 -2.02 -19.50
C HIS A 53 14.35 -2.99 -19.58
N PHE A 54 13.13 -2.46 -19.77
CA PHE A 54 11.91 -3.26 -19.84
C PHE A 54 11.48 -3.64 -21.28
N GLY A 55 12.22 -3.23 -22.31
CA GLY A 55 11.87 -3.49 -23.71
C GLY A 55 10.54 -2.84 -24.14
N ILE A 56 10.20 -1.68 -23.58
CA ILE A 56 8.97 -0.94 -23.88
C ILE A 56 9.27 0.40 -24.55
N THR A 57 8.24 1.05 -25.08
CA THR A 57 8.40 2.41 -25.63
C THR A 57 8.60 3.45 -24.53
N ASN A 58 9.29 4.55 -24.85
CA ASN A 58 9.48 5.67 -23.91
C ASN A 58 8.15 6.22 -23.40
N HIS A 59 7.14 6.30 -24.26
CA HIS A 59 5.81 6.74 -23.88
C HIS A 59 5.16 5.78 -22.87
N ALA A 60 5.26 4.47 -23.10
CA ALA A 60 4.76 3.48 -22.16
C ALA A 60 5.48 3.54 -20.81
N ALA A 61 6.80 3.74 -20.79
CA ALA A 61 7.57 3.90 -19.56
C ALA A 61 7.11 5.12 -18.75
N ARG A 62 6.92 6.27 -19.41
CA ARG A 62 6.39 7.49 -18.78
C ARG A 62 5.00 7.26 -18.18
N MET A 63 4.07 6.70 -18.96
CA MET A 63 2.72 6.39 -18.50
C MET A 63 2.71 5.43 -17.30
N ARG A 64 3.59 4.44 -17.27
CA ARG A 64 3.74 3.52 -16.13
C ARG A 64 4.28 4.24 -14.90
N LEU A 65 5.29 5.10 -15.07
CA LEU A 65 5.86 5.90 -13.99
C LEU A 65 4.81 6.83 -13.37
N ASP A 66 4.05 7.54 -14.19
CA ASP A 66 3.03 8.49 -13.72
C ASP A 66 1.93 7.78 -12.94
N ARG A 67 1.46 6.63 -13.45
CA ARG A 67 0.47 5.79 -12.74
C ARG A 67 1.01 5.25 -11.42
N LEU A 68 2.29 4.86 -11.38
CA LEU A 68 2.92 4.36 -10.17
C LEU A 68 3.02 5.48 -9.13
N ARG A 69 3.49 6.67 -9.52
CA ARG A 69 3.57 7.85 -8.64
C ARG A 69 2.23 8.18 -8.01
N LYS A 70 1.16 8.26 -8.82
CA LYS A 70 -0.20 8.52 -8.31
C LYS A 70 -0.62 7.51 -7.24
N LYS A 71 -0.40 6.21 -7.49
CA LYS A 71 -0.73 5.16 -6.51
C LYS A 71 0.11 5.24 -5.23
N LEU A 72 1.38 5.62 -5.34
CA LEU A 72 2.26 5.78 -4.18
C LEU A 72 1.83 6.97 -3.32
N ASP A 73 1.43 8.08 -3.95
CA ASP A 73 0.92 9.25 -3.24
C ASP A 73 -0.43 8.97 -2.56
N GLU A 74 -1.35 8.25 -3.22
CA GLU A 74 -2.61 7.78 -2.60
C GLU A 74 -2.34 6.86 -1.40
N MET A 75 -1.38 5.93 -1.54
CA MET A 75 -1.00 5.01 -0.46
C MET A 75 -0.36 5.76 0.72
N GLU A 76 0.49 6.75 0.44
CA GLU A 76 1.12 7.59 1.47
C GLU A 76 0.05 8.40 2.23
N ALA A 77 -0.90 9.00 1.52
CA ALA A 77 -2.00 9.75 2.13
C ALA A 77 -2.87 8.86 3.04
N SER A 78 -3.24 7.67 2.56
CA SER A 78 -4.03 6.71 3.33
C SER A 78 -3.32 6.23 4.60
N THR A 79 -1.98 6.09 4.58
CA THR A 79 -1.23 5.70 5.78
C THR A 79 -1.16 6.80 6.83
N ARG A 80 -1.20 8.07 6.43
CA ARG A 80 -1.21 9.20 7.38
C ARG A 80 -2.58 9.32 8.06
N SER A 81 -3.68 9.17 7.32
CA SER A 81 -5.03 9.27 7.88
C SER A 81 -5.38 8.14 8.87
N ASP A 82 -4.83 6.93 8.68
CA ASP A 82 -5.11 5.79 9.57
C ASP A 82 -4.34 5.90 10.91
N ASP A 83 -3.18 6.58 10.92
CA ASP A 83 -2.41 6.86 12.14
C ASP A 83 -3.12 7.89 13.03
N ASP A 84 -3.68 8.96 12.43
CA ASP A 84 -4.48 9.96 13.15
C ASP A 84 -5.77 9.40 13.76
N THR A 85 -6.31 8.32 13.19
CA THR A 85 -7.56 7.69 13.70
C THR A 85 -7.30 6.68 14.83
N ARG A 86 -6.06 6.17 14.97
CA ARG A 86 -5.67 5.26 16.07
C ARG A 86 -5.16 5.97 17.32
N ALA A 87 -4.72 7.22 17.20
CA ALA A 87 -4.31 8.02 18.36
C ALA A 87 -5.49 8.45 19.27
N ILE A 88 -6.74 8.25 18.84
CA ILE A 88 -7.96 8.59 19.60
C ILE A 88 -8.64 7.32 20.11
N LYS A 89 -7.91 6.43 20.81
CA LYS A 89 -8.56 5.29 21.49
C LYS A 89 -7.95 4.90 22.83
N ASP A 90 -7.18 5.79 23.44
CA ASP A 90 -6.71 5.65 24.82
C ASP A 90 -6.80 7.00 25.54
N LYS A 91 -8.01 7.56 25.67
CA LYS A 91 -8.37 8.39 26.83
C LYS A 91 -9.81 8.11 27.24
N ASP A 92 -9.91 7.63 28.47
CA ASP A 92 -11.10 7.35 29.26
C ASP A 92 -12.22 8.38 29.11
N ASP A 93 -13.44 7.80 29.09
CA ASP A 93 -14.61 8.12 29.90
C ASP A 93 -15.12 9.57 30.04
N ASP A 94 -16.45 9.64 29.93
CA ASP A 94 -17.35 10.73 30.29
C ASP A 94 -17.27 12.06 29.51
N CYS A 95 -18.10 12.19 28.47
CA CYS A 95 -19.18 13.20 28.49
C CYS A 95 -20.13 13.05 27.29
N LYS A 96 -21.40 12.91 27.65
CA LYS A 96 -22.61 12.80 26.84
C LYS A 96 -23.03 14.15 26.26
N ALA A 97 -23.18 14.25 24.94
CA ALA A 97 -24.17 15.11 24.24
C ALA A 97 -24.20 14.70 22.75
N GLN A 98 -25.22 14.00 22.25
CA GLN A 98 -26.41 14.60 21.60
C GLN A 98 -25.99 15.73 20.64
N THR A 99 -26.21 15.72 19.32
CA THR A 99 -27.50 15.48 18.63
C THR A 99 -27.29 15.57 17.08
N LYS A 100 -28.17 14.88 16.31
CA LYS A 100 -28.53 15.03 14.86
C LYS A 100 -27.56 14.39 13.86
N GLN A 101 -27.78 13.20 13.29
CA GLN A 101 -28.81 12.75 12.31
C GLN A 101 -29.07 13.77 11.17
N THR A 102 -28.59 13.50 9.95
CA THR A 102 -29.33 12.98 8.74
C THR A 102 -30.37 14.01 8.23
N GLU A 103 -30.49 14.47 6.97
CA GLU A 103 -30.52 13.91 5.60
C GLU A 103 -30.24 15.06 4.58
N VAL A 104 -29.58 14.85 3.42
CA VAL A 104 -30.09 14.61 2.04
C VAL A 104 -30.92 15.77 1.42
N ASP A 105 -30.71 15.95 0.10
CA ASP A 105 -31.46 16.77 -0.88
C ASP A 105 -31.15 18.27 -0.88
N SER A 106 -31.06 19.02 -1.99
CA SER A 106 -31.03 18.85 -3.44
C SER A 106 -30.87 20.28 -4.01
N GLU A 107 -30.64 20.40 -5.33
CA GLU A 107 -30.91 21.59 -6.17
C GLU A 107 -30.18 22.93 -5.88
N ASP A 108 -29.18 23.25 -6.71
CA ASP A 108 -29.00 24.61 -7.22
C ASP A 108 -28.55 24.51 -8.69
N GLU A 109 -29.53 24.57 -9.60
CA GLU A 109 -29.33 24.84 -11.02
C GLU A 109 -29.33 26.36 -11.22
N CYS A 110 -28.29 26.90 -11.86
CA CYS A 110 -28.32 28.18 -12.57
C CYS A 110 -27.09 28.24 -13.51
N ASP A 111 -27.22 27.80 -14.76
CA ASP A 111 -27.59 28.58 -15.95
C ASP A 111 -26.39 29.28 -16.65
N THR A 112 -25.99 28.73 -17.81
CA THR A 112 -25.86 29.36 -19.15
C THR A 112 -25.25 30.80 -19.19
N MET A 113 -24.19 31.12 -19.96
CA MET A 113 -24.06 30.97 -21.42
C MET A 113 -22.60 30.95 -21.91
N SER A 114 -22.37 30.09 -22.91
CA SER A 114 -21.38 30.27 -23.98
C SER A 114 -21.99 31.12 -25.10
N ASP A 115 -21.31 32.18 -25.52
CA ASP A 115 -20.68 32.32 -26.86
C ASP A 115 -19.67 33.48 -26.82
#